data_AF-A0A952KWP5-F1
#
_entry.id   AF-A0A952KWP5-F1
#
_cell.length_a   1.000
_cell.length_b   1.000
_cell.length_c   1.000
_cell.angle_alpha   90.00
_cell.angle_beta   90.00
_cell.angle_gamma   90.00
#
_symmetry.space_group_name_H-M   'P 1'
#
loop_
_entity.id
_entity.type
_entity.pdbx_description
1 polymer ?
#
loop_
_entity_poly.entity_id
_entity_poly.type
_entity_poly.pdbx_seq_one_letter_code
_entity_poly.pdbx_strand_id
1 'polypeptide(L)'
;MPDALAHAGLVSLFTLVLGIMAVAGEYRNRTITDTYLSTPDRGRVVGAKLAAYAVAGTVFATVNAVTALLAVRIWWSVKGVPLDLGDSRLWHTVVGCWAWNIAFAVIGVGLGALVRNLTAAIAAALAWVALVEGIVGQIVGDLARWLPFATGSALGDVKASTGSFDPLPQVAAAGALAAYAAVFAVVAITTSVRRDVT
;
A
#
# COMPACT_ATOMS: atom_id res chain seq x y z
N MET A 1 11.86 -15.57 13.72
CA MET A 1 12.92 -15.49 12.69
C MET A 1 12.51 -14.57 11.54
N PRO A 2 11.34 -14.72 10.90
CA PRO A 2 10.81 -13.76 9.91
C PRO A 2 10.21 -12.48 10.51
N ASP A 3 9.97 -12.44 11.83
CA ASP A 3 9.26 -11.32 12.49
C ASP A 3 9.94 -9.96 12.29
N ALA A 4 11.29 -9.94 12.18
CA ALA A 4 12.03 -8.72 11.90
C ALA A 4 11.82 -8.22 10.45
N LEU A 5 11.67 -9.13 9.48
CA LEU A 5 11.38 -8.80 8.09
C LEU A 5 9.93 -8.36 7.90
N ALA A 6 9.02 -8.89 8.71
CA ALA A 6 7.60 -8.53 8.65
C ALA A 6 7.40 -7.01 8.80
N HIS A 7 8.17 -6.34 9.67
CA HIS A 7 8.11 -4.88 9.83
C HIS A 7 8.44 -4.09 8.57
N ALA A 8 9.16 -4.67 7.60
CA ALA A 8 9.35 -4.05 6.29
C ALA A 8 8.02 -3.84 5.54
N GLY A 9 6.96 -4.57 5.90
CA GLY A 9 5.60 -4.34 5.41
C GLY A 9 5.01 -2.98 5.81
N LEU A 10 5.42 -2.41 6.94
CA LEU A 10 4.95 -1.08 7.40
C LEU A 10 5.37 0.06 6.48
N VAL A 11 6.37 -0.18 5.65
CA VAL A 11 6.80 0.72 4.58
C VAL A 11 5.70 0.94 3.54
N SER A 12 4.66 0.09 3.52
CA SER A 12 3.43 0.28 2.74
C SER A 12 2.75 1.63 2.98
N LEU A 13 2.90 2.23 4.17
CA LEU A 13 2.39 3.58 4.45
C LEU A 13 3.12 4.65 3.64
N PHE A 14 4.41 4.49 3.40
CA PHE A 14 5.17 5.40 2.55
C PHE A 14 4.79 5.23 1.09
N THR A 15 4.62 3.99 0.61
CA THR A 15 4.16 3.76 -0.77
C THR A 15 2.73 4.25 -0.99
N LEU A 16 1.86 4.14 0.01
CA LEU A 16 0.53 4.78 0.01
C LEU A 16 0.64 6.29 -0.19
N VAL A 17 1.50 6.96 0.59
CA VAL A 17 1.71 8.41 0.47
C VAL A 17 2.35 8.78 -0.88
N LEU A 18 3.31 7.98 -1.38
CA LEU A 18 3.86 8.14 -2.73
C LEU A 18 2.76 8.06 -3.79
N GLY A 19 1.86 7.08 -3.68
CA GLY A 19 0.69 6.95 -4.54
C GLY A 19 -0.24 8.17 -4.45
N ILE A 20 -0.52 8.69 -3.25
CA ILE A 20 -1.34 9.88 -3.07
C ILE A 20 -0.70 11.09 -3.77
N MET A 21 0.62 11.28 -3.63
CA MET A 21 1.36 12.37 -4.24
C MET A 21 1.29 12.35 -5.77
N ALA A 22 1.12 11.17 -6.39
CA ALA A 22 0.95 11.01 -7.83
C ALA A 22 -0.11 11.90 -8.46
N VAL A 23 -1.23 12.04 -7.75
CA VAL A 23 -2.40 12.74 -8.27
C VAL A 23 -2.62 14.01 -7.48
N ALA A 24 -2.61 13.95 -6.16
CA ALA A 24 -2.85 15.11 -5.33
C ALA A 24 -1.72 16.15 -5.39
N GLY A 25 -0.49 15.73 -5.75
CA GLY A 25 0.65 16.64 -5.97
C GLY A 25 0.44 17.57 -7.16
N GLU A 26 -0.19 17.10 -8.23
CA GLU A 26 -0.50 17.94 -9.39
C GLU A 26 -1.59 18.96 -9.09
N TYR A 27 -2.60 18.59 -8.30
CA TYR A 27 -3.60 19.54 -7.82
C TYR A 27 -2.96 20.64 -6.97
N ARG A 28 -2.01 20.28 -6.10
CA ARG A 28 -1.25 21.25 -5.29
C ARG A 28 -0.42 22.19 -6.15
N ASN A 29 0.22 21.67 -7.20
CA ASN A 29 1.10 22.45 -8.07
C ASN A 29 0.37 23.10 -9.25
N ARG A 30 -0.95 22.93 -9.37
CA ARG A 30 -1.81 23.42 -10.48
C ARG A 30 -1.40 22.93 -11.87
N THR A 31 -0.60 21.87 -11.98
CA THR A 31 -0.13 21.30 -13.25
C THR A 31 -1.14 20.35 -13.90
N ILE A 32 -2.25 20.05 -13.21
CA ILE A 32 -3.26 19.14 -13.73
C ILE A 32 -4.01 19.72 -14.94
N THR A 33 -4.18 21.05 -14.99
CA THR A 33 -4.82 21.75 -16.11
C THR A 33 -3.98 21.60 -17.38
N ASP A 34 -2.67 21.81 -17.31
CA ASP A 34 -1.75 21.62 -18.44
C ASP A 34 -1.74 20.18 -18.95
N THR A 35 -1.84 19.22 -18.04
CA THR A 35 -1.90 17.79 -18.38
C THR A 35 -3.17 17.46 -19.17
N TYR A 36 -4.31 18.01 -18.77
CA TYR A 36 -5.57 17.79 -19.50
C TYR A 36 -5.70 18.62 -20.78
N LEU A 37 -5.02 19.77 -20.88
CA LEU A 37 -4.94 20.53 -22.13
C LEU A 37 -4.08 19.80 -23.17
N SER A 38 -3.01 19.13 -22.75
CA SER A 38 -2.16 18.34 -23.66
C SER A 38 -2.78 16.98 -24.02
N THR A 39 -3.43 16.32 -23.07
CA THR A 39 -4.16 15.05 -23.30
C THR A 39 -5.57 15.13 -22.71
N PRO A 40 -6.60 15.39 -23.54
CA PRO A 40 -7.97 15.61 -23.05
C PRO A 40 -8.65 14.33 -22.52
N ASP A 41 -8.08 13.16 -22.76
CA ASP A 41 -8.57 11.90 -22.20
C ASP A 41 -8.13 11.72 -20.74
N ARG A 42 -8.99 12.13 -19.82
CA ARG A 42 -8.73 12.09 -18.38
C ARG A 42 -8.60 10.67 -17.83
N GLY A 43 -9.32 9.71 -18.41
CA GLY A 43 -9.23 8.30 -18.03
C GLY A 43 -7.87 7.73 -18.37
N ARG A 44 -7.35 8.06 -19.55
CA ARG A 44 -6.01 7.66 -19.99
C ARG A 44 -4.90 8.25 -19.12
N VAL A 45 -5.01 9.52 -18.71
CA VAL A 45 -4.03 10.14 -17.79
C VAL A 45 -4.01 9.44 -16.44
N VAL A 46 -5.17 9.16 -15.85
CA VAL A 46 -5.25 8.48 -14.54
C VAL A 46 -4.78 7.02 -14.66
N GLY A 47 -5.14 6.32 -15.72
CA GLY A 47 -4.64 4.97 -16.01
C GLY A 47 -3.11 4.93 -16.16
N ALA A 48 -2.53 5.90 -16.87
CA ALA A 48 -1.07 6.03 -17.01
C ALA A 48 -0.39 6.29 -15.65
N LYS A 49 -0.99 7.10 -14.78
CA LYS A 49 -0.48 7.32 -13.42
C LYS A 49 -0.58 6.08 -12.54
N LEU A 50 -1.71 5.36 -12.61
CA LEU A 50 -1.86 4.08 -11.90
C LEU A 50 -0.75 3.11 -12.32
N ALA A 51 -0.48 2.99 -13.62
CA ALA A 51 0.62 2.14 -14.12
C ALA A 51 2.00 2.65 -13.67
N ALA A 52 2.28 3.94 -13.82
CA ALA A 52 3.56 4.54 -13.44
C ALA A 52 3.84 4.38 -11.94
N TYR A 53 2.83 4.57 -11.08
CA TYR A 53 2.99 4.45 -9.65
C TYR A 53 2.89 3.00 -9.15
N ALA A 54 2.28 2.08 -9.89
CA ALA A 54 2.44 0.65 -9.65
C ALA A 54 3.90 0.22 -9.92
N VAL A 55 4.53 0.74 -10.99
CA VAL A 55 5.95 0.49 -11.27
C VAL A 55 6.82 1.15 -10.19
N ALA A 56 6.56 2.40 -9.82
CA ALA A 56 7.31 3.08 -8.76
C ALA A 56 7.17 2.34 -7.41
N GLY A 57 5.96 1.89 -7.08
CA GLY A 57 5.68 1.05 -5.91
C GLY A 57 6.44 -0.27 -5.96
N THR A 58 6.55 -0.89 -7.13
CA THR A 58 7.34 -2.12 -7.35
C THR A 58 8.83 -1.88 -7.13
N VAL A 59 9.38 -0.79 -7.67
CA VAL A 59 10.79 -0.41 -7.47
C VAL A 59 11.05 -0.16 -5.99
N PHE A 60 10.19 0.61 -5.33
CA PHE A 60 10.33 0.91 -3.90
C PHE A 60 10.20 -0.34 -3.03
N ALA A 61 9.24 -1.22 -3.33
CA ALA A 61 9.08 -2.51 -2.65
C ALA A 61 10.32 -3.40 -2.81
N THR A 62 10.94 -3.39 -3.99
CA THR A 62 12.16 -4.15 -4.26
C THR A 62 13.34 -3.59 -3.46
N VAL A 63 13.54 -2.27 -3.47
CA VAL A 63 14.57 -1.61 -2.65
C VAL A 63 14.37 -1.93 -1.18
N ASN A 64 13.13 -1.80 -0.68
CA ASN A 64 12.78 -2.11 0.70
C ASN A 64 13.09 -3.58 1.06
N ALA A 65 12.71 -4.54 0.19
CA ALA A 65 13.00 -5.96 0.41
C ALA A 65 14.51 -6.22 0.49
N VAL A 66 15.31 -5.63 -0.42
CA VAL A 66 16.77 -5.76 -0.41
C VAL A 66 17.36 -5.14 0.85
N THR A 67 16.96 -3.92 1.21
CA THR A 67 17.44 -3.24 2.42
C THR A 67 17.07 -4.02 3.69
N ALA A 68 15.86 -4.57 3.78
CA ALA A 68 15.43 -5.39 4.91
C ALA A 68 16.25 -6.69 5.03
N LEU A 69 16.47 -7.40 3.93
CA LEU A 69 17.30 -8.60 3.90
C LEU A 69 18.75 -8.31 4.30
N LEU A 70 19.32 -7.21 3.79
CA LEU A 70 20.67 -6.78 4.16
C LEU A 70 20.77 -6.40 5.65
N ALA A 71 19.80 -5.65 6.17
CA ALA A 71 19.77 -5.26 7.57
C ALA A 71 19.70 -6.49 8.50
N VAL A 72 18.83 -7.45 8.20
CA VAL A 72 18.72 -8.69 8.98
C VAL A 72 20.00 -9.53 8.85
N ARG A 73 20.57 -9.64 7.64
CA ARG A 73 21.83 -10.36 7.42
C ARG A 73 22.98 -9.78 8.23
N ILE A 74 23.15 -8.46 8.25
CA ILE A 74 24.18 -7.78 9.02
C ILE A 74 23.96 -8.00 10.51
N TRP A 75 22.75 -7.77 11.01
CA TRP A 75 22.42 -7.92 12.42
C TRP A 75 22.68 -9.33 12.95
N TRP A 76 22.31 -10.35 12.18
CA TRP A 76 22.54 -11.74 12.56
C TRP A 76 23.98 -12.19 12.43
N SER A 77 24.74 -11.63 11.49
CA SER A 77 26.18 -11.90 11.40
C SER A 77 26.90 -11.47 12.68
N VAL A 78 26.47 -10.35 13.30
CA VAL A 78 26.99 -9.87 14.59
C VAL A 78 26.57 -10.78 15.74
N LYS A 79 25.37 -11.37 15.68
CA LYS A 79 24.85 -12.29 16.71
C LYS A 79 25.35 -13.74 16.57
N GLY A 80 26.10 -14.06 15.51
CA GLY A 80 26.56 -15.42 15.22
C GLY A 80 25.44 -16.40 14.83
N VAL A 81 24.27 -15.88 14.43
CA VAL A 81 23.13 -16.72 14.00
C VAL A 81 23.14 -16.81 12.47
N PRO A 82 23.21 -18.01 11.87
CA PRO A 82 23.16 -18.13 10.41
C PRO A 82 21.76 -17.79 9.90
N LEU A 83 21.71 -17.03 8.81
CA LEU A 83 20.48 -16.69 8.11
C LEU A 83 20.16 -17.79 7.10
N ASP A 84 19.09 -18.55 7.35
CA ASP A 84 18.63 -19.61 6.44
C ASP A 84 17.88 -19.01 5.25
N LEU A 85 18.56 -18.94 4.10
CA LEU A 85 17.97 -18.49 2.83
C LEU A 85 17.13 -19.58 2.15
N GLY A 86 17.17 -20.82 2.62
CA GLY A 86 16.33 -21.92 2.16
C GLY A 86 14.96 -21.95 2.82
N ASP A 87 14.74 -21.14 3.86
CA ASP A 87 13.45 -21.07 4.55
C ASP A 87 12.38 -20.48 3.62
N SER A 88 11.40 -21.32 3.25
CA SER A 88 10.26 -20.90 2.44
C SER A 88 9.42 -19.83 3.13
N ARG A 89 9.36 -19.83 4.47
CA ARG A 89 8.60 -18.84 5.23
C ARG A 89 9.21 -17.45 5.09
N LEU A 90 10.53 -17.33 5.07
CA LEU A 90 11.23 -16.06 4.84
C LEU A 90 10.80 -15.46 3.50
N TRP A 91 10.82 -16.25 2.43
CA TRP A 91 10.45 -15.78 1.10
C TRP A 91 8.97 -15.44 0.99
N HIS A 92 8.10 -16.19 1.65
CA HIS A 92 6.68 -15.86 1.76
C HIS A 92 6.46 -14.50 2.43
N THR A 93 7.15 -14.21 3.53
CA THR A 93 7.09 -12.90 4.20
C THR A 93 7.58 -11.79 3.28
N VAL A 94 8.72 -11.97 2.62
CA VAL A 94 9.31 -10.96 1.71
C VAL A 94 8.37 -10.65 0.54
N VAL A 95 7.85 -11.69 -0.13
CA VAL A 95 6.89 -11.54 -1.24
C VAL A 95 5.59 -10.90 -0.74
N GLY A 96 5.16 -11.25 0.47
CA GLY A 96 3.99 -10.66 1.11
C GLY A 96 4.14 -9.15 1.36
N CYS A 97 5.24 -8.73 1.98
CA CYS A 97 5.57 -7.32 2.17
C CYS A 97 5.70 -6.59 0.84
N TRP A 98 6.29 -7.24 -0.18
CA TRP A 98 6.45 -6.66 -1.52
C TRP A 98 5.10 -6.40 -2.19
N ALA A 99 4.20 -7.38 -2.18
CA ALA A 99 2.85 -7.25 -2.72
C ALA A 99 2.02 -6.21 -1.94
N TRP A 100 2.16 -6.16 -0.62
CA TRP A 100 1.50 -5.16 0.21
C TRP A 100 1.88 -3.73 -0.18
N ASN A 101 3.18 -3.46 -0.37
CA ASN A 101 3.67 -2.15 -0.80
C ASN A 101 3.11 -1.72 -2.16
N ILE A 102 3.06 -2.65 -3.13
CA ILE A 102 2.52 -2.35 -4.47
C ILE A 102 1.02 -2.02 -4.39
N ALA A 103 0.25 -2.82 -3.65
CA ALA A 103 -1.17 -2.60 -3.51
C ALA A 103 -1.48 -1.25 -2.85
N PHE A 104 -0.74 -0.90 -1.78
CA PHE A 104 -0.92 0.38 -1.09
C PHE A 104 -0.51 1.57 -1.97
N ALA A 105 0.50 1.43 -2.84
CA ALA A 105 0.79 2.45 -3.85
C ALA A 105 -0.41 2.72 -4.76
N VAL A 106 -1.05 1.67 -5.27
CA VAL A 106 -2.24 1.78 -6.14
C VAL A 106 -3.44 2.36 -5.41
N ILE A 107 -3.71 1.91 -4.18
CA ILE A 107 -4.76 2.47 -3.31
C ILE A 107 -4.51 3.97 -3.07
N GLY A 108 -3.24 4.35 -2.84
CA GLY A 108 -2.83 5.73 -2.65
C GLY A 108 -3.14 6.62 -3.85
N VAL A 109 -2.85 6.14 -5.06
CA VAL A 109 -3.21 6.85 -6.31
C VAL A 109 -4.72 7.08 -6.38
N GLY A 110 -5.51 6.07 -6.02
CA GLY A 110 -6.97 6.19 -6.00
C GLY A 110 -7.48 7.21 -4.99
N LEU A 111 -6.96 7.19 -3.76
CA LEU A 111 -7.26 8.20 -2.74
C LEU A 111 -6.87 9.62 -3.18
N GLY A 112 -5.68 9.78 -3.77
CA GLY A 112 -5.22 11.06 -4.30
C GLY A 112 -6.15 11.61 -5.39
N ALA A 113 -6.65 10.75 -6.28
CA ALA A 113 -7.60 11.11 -7.32
C ALA A 113 -8.98 11.51 -6.78
N LEU A 114 -9.44 10.86 -5.72
CA LEU A 114 -10.74 11.12 -5.10
C LEU A 114 -10.77 12.41 -4.29
N VAL A 115 -9.72 12.67 -3.49
CA VAL A 115 -9.69 13.80 -2.54
C VAL A 115 -9.19 15.09 -3.19
N ARG A 116 -8.26 15.03 -4.16
CA ARG A 116 -7.72 16.19 -4.91
C ARG A 116 -7.05 17.29 -4.06
N ASN A 117 -6.85 17.05 -2.76
CA ASN A 117 -6.10 17.90 -1.86
C ASN A 117 -5.05 17.04 -1.16
N LEU A 118 -3.77 17.36 -1.36
CA LEU A 118 -2.66 16.54 -0.87
C LEU A 118 -2.69 16.36 0.64
N THR A 119 -2.83 17.47 1.38
CA THR A 119 -2.84 17.44 2.85
C THR A 119 -4.03 16.65 3.37
N ALA A 120 -5.23 16.88 2.80
CA ALA A 120 -6.43 16.16 3.21
C ALA A 120 -6.36 14.67 2.85
N ALA A 121 -5.78 14.32 1.70
CA ALA A 121 -5.66 12.93 1.26
C ALA A 121 -4.70 12.14 2.16
N ILE A 122 -3.53 12.70 2.48
CA ILE A 122 -2.58 12.07 3.40
C ILE A 122 -3.19 11.96 4.80
N ALA A 123 -3.78 13.04 5.31
CA ALA A 123 -4.39 13.05 6.64
C ALA A 123 -5.53 12.01 6.74
N ALA A 124 -6.41 11.93 5.73
CA ALA A 124 -7.50 10.97 5.69
C ALA A 124 -7.00 9.52 5.59
N ALA A 125 -5.97 9.27 4.78
CA ALA A 125 -5.38 7.93 4.64
C ALA A 125 -4.72 7.45 5.94
N LEU A 126 -3.96 8.33 6.61
CA LEU A 126 -3.34 8.00 7.89
C LEU A 126 -4.39 7.87 9.01
N ALA A 127 -5.39 8.74 9.05
CA ALA A 127 -6.51 8.63 9.99
C ALA A 127 -7.33 7.35 9.76
N TRP A 128 -7.50 6.94 8.50
CA TRP A 128 -8.15 5.68 8.17
C TRP A 128 -7.39 4.49 8.77
N VAL A 129 -6.10 4.36 8.47
CA VAL A 129 -5.30 3.23 8.96
C VAL A 129 -5.15 3.26 10.49
N ALA A 130 -4.87 4.42 11.08
CA ALA A 130 -4.56 4.52 12.51
C ALA A 130 -5.81 4.51 13.41
N LEU A 131 -6.84 5.26 13.02
CA LEU A 131 -8.03 5.47 13.87
C LEU A 131 -9.19 4.58 13.41
N VAL A 132 -9.56 4.65 12.13
CA VAL A 132 -10.77 3.97 11.67
C VAL A 132 -10.60 2.46 11.72
N GLU A 133 -9.52 1.91 11.16
CA GLU A 133 -9.29 0.45 11.24
C GLU A 133 -9.11 -0.03 12.67
N GLY A 134 -8.42 0.75 13.52
CA GLY A 134 -8.25 0.43 14.94
C GLY A 134 -9.57 0.39 15.70
N ILE A 135 -10.41 1.43 15.57
CA ILE A 135 -11.70 1.53 16.25
C ILE A 135 -12.67 0.48 15.72
N VAL A 136 -12.79 0.34 14.39
CA VAL A 136 -13.63 -0.68 13.75
C VAL A 136 -13.18 -2.07 14.23
N GLY A 137 -11.88 -2.30 14.34
CA GLY A 137 -11.30 -3.52 14.90
C GLY A 137 -11.87 -3.91 16.26
N GLN A 138 -12.07 -2.94 17.14
CA GLN A 138 -12.64 -3.17 18.48
C GLN A 138 -14.15 -3.42 18.47
N ILE A 139 -14.87 -2.88 17.47
CA ILE A 139 -16.33 -2.94 17.40
C ILE A 139 -16.82 -4.23 16.72
N VAL A 140 -16.23 -4.58 15.56
CA VAL A 140 -16.69 -5.71 14.73
C VAL A 140 -15.89 -7.00 14.93
N GLY A 141 -14.87 -7.00 15.79
CA GLY A 141 -14.13 -8.20 16.18
C GLY A 141 -13.50 -8.93 15.00
N ASP A 142 -13.88 -10.20 14.78
CA ASP A 142 -13.27 -11.06 13.75
C ASP A 142 -13.53 -10.61 12.31
N LEU A 143 -14.47 -9.68 12.05
CA LEU A 143 -14.61 -9.10 10.71
C LEU A 143 -13.48 -8.11 10.37
N ALA A 144 -12.78 -7.59 11.38
CA ALA A 144 -11.71 -6.61 11.21
C ALA A 144 -10.51 -7.14 10.42
N ARG A 145 -10.32 -8.46 10.41
CA ARG A 145 -9.26 -9.12 9.63
C ARG A 145 -9.36 -8.86 8.12
N TRP A 146 -10.55 -8.51 7.62
CA TRP A 146 -10.78 -8.15 6.21
C TRP A 146 -10.43 -6.70 5.88
N LEU A 147 -10.09 -5.86 6.86
CA LEU A 147 -9.75 -4.47 6.59
C LEU A 147 -8.46 -4.36 5.74
N PRO A 148 -8.29 -3.33 4.90
CA PRO A 148 -7.15 -3.27 3.98
C PRO A 148 -5.77 -3.26 4.65
N PHE A 149 -5.59 -2.58 5.78
CA PHE A 149 -4.32 -2.66 6.52
C PHE A 149 -4.17 -4.00 7.25
N ALA A 150 -5.25 -4.57 7.80
CA ALA A 150 -5.22 -5.89 8.42
C ALA A 150 -4.92 -7.04 7.43
N THR A 151 -5.44 -6.97 6.21
CA THR A 151 -5.12 -7.92 5.13
C THR A 151 -3.67 -7.74 4.66
N GLY A 152 -3.19 -6.51 4.55
CA GLY A 152 -1.79 -6.22 4.28
C GLY A 152 -0.84 -6.78 5.35
N SER A 153 -1.16 -6.59 6.63
CA SER A 153 -0.35 -7.11 7.74
C SER A 153 -0.32 -8.64 7.78
N ALA A 154 -1.46 -9.29 7.55
CA ALA A 154 -1.53 -10.75 7.39
C ALA A 154 -0.70 -11.25 6.19
N LEU A 155 -0.70 -10.50 5.09
CA LEU A 155 0.08 -10.83 3.90
C LEU A 155 1.60 -10.78 4.17
N GLY A 156 2.05 -9.80 4.96
CA GLY A 156 3.44 -9.62 5.37
C GLY A 156 3.86 -10.38 6.63
N ASP A 157 3.06 -11.33 7.14
CA ASP A 157 3.27 -12.05 8.41
C ASP A 157 3.56 -11.10 9.60
N VAL A 158 3.01 -9.89 9.56
CA VAL A 158 3.07 -8.93 10.66
C VAL A 158 1.97 -9.29 11.63
N LYS A 159 2.34 -9.74 12.84
CA LYS A 159 1.38 -9.89 13.93
C LYS A 159 0.72 -8.55 14.19
N ALA A 160 -0.57 -8.44 13.90
CA ALA A 160 -1.32 -7.21 14.09
C ALA A 160 -1.28 -6.83 15.58
N SER A 161 -0.72 -5.66 15.89
CA SER A 161 -0.75 -5.11 17.25
C SER A 161 -2.16 -4.64 17.67
N THR A 162 -3.10 -4.59 16.73
CA THR A 162 -4.37 -3.85 16.82
C THR A 162 -5.62 -4.71 17.03
N GLY A 163 -5.50 -6.02 17.28
CA GLY A 163 -6.63 -6.84 17.69
C GLY A 163 -6.28 -8.31 17.95
N SER A 164 -7.05 -8.94 18.84
CA SER A 164 -6.90 -10.35 19.22
C SER A 164 -7.64 -11.30 18.25
N PHE A 165 -7.57 -11.04 16.94
CA PHE A 165 -8.20 -11.86 15.92
C PHE A 165 -7.17 -12.62 15.11
N ASP A 166 -7.54 -13.80 14.62
CA ASP A 166 -6.65 -14.63 13.81
C ASP A 166 -6.47 -14.02 12.41
N PRO A 167 -5.21 -13.84 11.96
CA PRO A 167 -4.94 -13.28 10.63
C PRO A 167 -5.48 -14.18 9.51
N LEU A 168 -5.85 -13.59 8.37
CA LEU A 168 -6.25 -14.37 7.19
C LEU A 168 -5.11 -15.28 6.72
N PRO A 169 -5.44 -16.42 6.09
CA PRO A 169 -4.49 -17.14 5.26
C PRO A 169 -3.87 -16.21 4.22
N GLN A 170 -2.57 -16.32 4.01
CA GLN A 170 -1.79 -15.40 3.16
C GLN A 170 -2.36 -15.25 1.74
N VAL A 171 -2.89 -16.33 1.17
CA VAL A 171 -3.53 -16.32 -0.16
C VAL A 171 -4.84 -15.52 -0.16
N ALA A 172 -5.65 -15.65 0.88
CA ALA A 172 -6.89 -14.90 1.02
C ALA A 172 -6.62 -13.41 1.26
N ALA A 173 -5.60 -13.11 2.07
CA ALA A 173 -5.10 -11.76 2.28
C ALA A 173 -4.61 -11.12 0.97
N ALA A 174 -3.82 -11.84 0.17
CA ALA A 174 -3.37 -11.39 -1.15
C ALA A 174 -4.55 -11.11 -2.10
N GLY A 175 -5.53 -12.01 -2.16
CA GLY A 175 -6.72 -11.85 -3.00
C GLY A 175 -7.57 -10.65 -2.59
N ALA A 176 -7.81 -10.48 -1.28
CA ALA A 176 -8.56 -9.35 -0.75
C ALA A 176 -7.84 -8.02 -1.04
N LEU A 177 -6.53 -7.96 -0.82
CA LEU A 177 -5.75 -6.75 -1.05
C LEU A 177 -5.66 -6.38 -2.53
N ALA A 178 -5.51 -7.36 -3.42
CA ALA A 178 -5.59 -7.15 -4.85
C ALA A 178 -6.98 -6.63 -5.27
N ALA A 179 -8.05 -7.16 -4.69
CA ALA A 179 -9.41 -6.67 -4.92
C ALA A 179 -9.58 -5.22 -4.46
N TYR A 180 -9.07 -4.84 -3.28
CA TYR A 180 -9.08 -3.45 -2.83
C TYR A 180 -8.33 -2.52 -3.78
N ALA A 181 -7.10 -2.88 -4.18
CA ALA A 181 -6.34 -2.10 -5.13
C ALA A 181 -7.08 -1.93 -6.48
N ALA A 182 -7.70 -3.00 -6.98
CA ALA A 182 -8.50 -2.95 -8.21
C ALA A 182 -9.73 -2.04 -8.06
N VAL A 183 -10.46 -2.13 -6.95
CA VAL A 183 -11.62 -1.26 -6.67
C VAL A 183 -11.20 0.21 -6.63
N PHE A 184 -10.14 0.56 -5.89
CA PHE A 184 -9.64 1.93 -5.84
C PHE A 184 -9.18 2.43 -7.22
N ALA A 185 -8.51 1.59 -8.00
CA ALA A 185 -8.10 1.93 -9.36
C ALA A 185 -9.31 2.19 -10.28
N VAL A 186 -10.32 1.32 -10.28
CA VAL A 186 -11.54 1.47 -11.09
C VAL A 186 -12.33 2.70 -10.66
N VAL A 187 -12.48 2.93 -9.36
CA VAL A 187 -13.16 4.12 -8.81
C VAL A 187 -12.41 5.39 -9.22
N ALA A 188 -11.08 5.40 -9.17
CA ALA A 188 -10.28 6.54 -9.60
C ALA A 188 -10.46 6.87 -11.08
N ILE A 189 -10.43 5.86 -11.95
CA ILE A 189 -10.62 6.03 -13.40
C ILE A 189 -12.04 6.55 -13.68
N THR A 190 -13.07 5.88 -13.16
CA THR A 190 -14.48 6.20 -13.44
C THR A 190 -14.90 7.57 -12.92
N THR A 191 -14.45 7.97 -11.72
CA THR A 191 -14.77 9.28 -11.15
C THR A 191 -14.04 10.42 -11.87
N SER A 192 -12.84 10.17 -12.41
CA SER A 192 -12.06 11.16 -13.15
C SER A 192 -12.64 11.44 -14.54
N VAL A 193 -13.25 10.44 -15.17
CA VAL A 193 -13.97 10.60 -16.45
C VAL A 193 -15.28 11.37 -16.26
N ARG A 194 -15.98 11.17 -15.13
CA ARG A 194 -17.33 11.72 -14.91
C ARG A 194 -17.36 13.14 -14.32
N ARG A 195 -16.28 13.61 -13.70
CA ARG A 195 -16.26 14.91 -13.01
C ARG A 195 -15.56 15.98 -13.84
N ASP A 196 -16.31 16.98 -14.29
CA ASP A 196 -15.78 18.20 -14.92
C ASP A 196 -14.85 19.00 -14.00
N VAL A 197 -13.86 19.65 -14.61
CA VAL A 197 -12.90 20.51 -13.94
C VAL A 197 -13.44 21.94 -14.04
N THR A 198 -13.89 22.49 -12.92
CA THR A 198 -14.15 23.93 -12.74
C THR A 198 -12.98 24.57 -12.02
#